data_AF-A0A920NRW4-F1
#
_entry.id   AF-A0A920NRW4-F1
#
_cell.length_a   1.000
_cell.length_b   1.000
_cell.length_c   1.000
_cell.angle_alpha   90.00
_cell.angle_beta   90.00
_cell.angle_gamma   90.00
#
_symmetry.space_group_name_H-M   'P 1'
#
loop_
_entity.id
_entity.type
_entity.pdbx_description
1 polymer ?
#
loop_
_entity_poly.entity_id
_entity_poly.type
_entity_poly.pdbx_seq_one_letter_code
_entity_poly.pdbx_strand_id
1 'polypeptide(L)'
;MDSHNHHEEPFYRKYIWSTDHKIIGLQYGITSLIFLLIGFSLMMIMRWQLAYPESAVPLVGSIFGEDGMLLPEIYNSLGAMHGTIMIFLGIVPLAVGAFGNYFVPLQIGAPDMAFPKLNAASYWSYFWVVL
;
A
#
# COMPACT_ATOMS: atom_id res chain seq x y z
N MET A 1 -36.75 -29.56 6.51
CA MET A 1 -36.93 -28.10 6.40
C MET A 1 -35.69 -27.46 6.98
N ASP A 2 -35.02 -26.65 6.16
CA ASP A 2 -33.61 -26.30 6.24
C ASP A 2 -33.20 -25.45 7.45
N SER A 3 -32.17 -25.94 8.15
CA SER A 3 -31.41 -25.22 9.15
C SER A 3 -30.47 -24.21 8.47
N HIS A 4 -30.95 -23.01 8.17
CA HIS A 4 -30.11 -21.87 7.80
C HIS A 4 -29.39 -21.34 9.06
N ASN A 5 -28.39 -22.08 9.53
CA ASN A 5 -27.38 -21.54 10.44
C ASN A 5 -26.45 -20.63 9.63
N HIS A 6 -26.79 -19.35 9.57
CA HIS A 6 -25.85 -18.29 9.22
C HIS A 6 -24.78 -18.26 10.32
N HIS A 7 -23.75 -19.08 10.19
CA HIS A 7 -22.52 -18.92 10.95
C HIS A 7 -21.90 -17.60 10.48
N GLU A 8 -22.20 -16.52 11.20
CA GLU A 8 -21.49 -15.26 11.06
C GLU A 8 -20.03 -15.52 11.41
N GLU A 9 -19.21 -15.74 10.38
CA GLU A 9 -17.78 -15.91 10.57
C GLU A 9 -17.26 -14.67 11.31
N PRO A 10 -16.49 -14.85 12.39
CA PRO A 10 -16.01 -13.75 13.20
C PRO A 10 -15.31 -12.69 12.36
N PHE A 11 -15.46 -11.40 12.73
CA PHE A 11 -14.89 -10.27 11.99
C PHE A 11 -13.39 -10.45 11.64
N TYR A 12 -12.63 -11.08 12.52
CA TYR A 12 -11.22 -11.42 12.29
C TYR A 12 -11.02 -12.48 11.19
N ARG A 13 -11.88 -13.49 11.08
CA ARG A 13 -11.76 -14.51 10.03
C ARG A 13 -12.23 -13.98 8.68
N LYS A 14 -13.23 -13.10 8.69
CA LYS A 14 -13.80 -12.49 7.48
C LYS A 14 -12.94 -11.38 6.88
N TYR A 15 -12.25 -10.58 7.70
CA TYR A 15 -11.47 -9.41 7.26
C TYR A 15 -9.96 -9.51 7.46
N ILE A 16 -9.46 -10.34 8.36
CA ILE A 16 -8.01 -10.48 8.62
C ILE A 16 -7.52 -11.78 7.97
N TRP A 17 -8.21 -12.91 8.18
CA TRP A 17 -7.89 -14.21 7.59
C TRP A 17 -8.84 -14.63 6.45
N SER A 18 -9.23 -13.67 5.61
CA SER A 18 -10.15 -13.92 4.50
C SER A 18 -9.45 -14.66 3.36
N THR A 19 -10.11 -15.66 2.79
CA THR A 19 -9.68 -16.30 1.55
C THR A 19 -10.34 -15.69 0.31
N ASP A 20 -11.34 -14.82 0.50
CA ASP A 20 -12.09 -14.21 -0.61
C ASP A 20 -11.20 -13.22 -1.39
N HIS A 21 -11.06 -13.48 -2.70
CA HIS A 21 -10.27 -12.64 -3.61
C HIS A 21 -10.69 -11.15 -3.61
N LYS A 22 -11.97 -10.86 -3.33
CA LYS A 22 -12.50 -9.49 -3.24
C LYS A 22 -11.99 -8.74 -2.01
N ILE A 23 -11.96 -9.41 -0.85
CA ILE A 23 -11.49 -8.81 0.41
C ILE A 23 -9.98 -8.61 0.32
N ILE A 24 -9.25 -9.61 -0.19
CA ILE A 24 -7.79 -9.52 -0.40
C ILE A 24 -7.46 -8.37 -1.38
N GLY A 25 -8.19 -8.25 -2.49
CA GLY A 25 -8.03 -7.15 -3.43
C GLY A 25 -8.29 -5.78 -2.78
N LEU A 26 -9.32 -5.66 -1.93
CA LEU A 26 -9.60 -4.41 -1.21
C LEU A 26 -8.50 -4.06 -0.21
N GLN A 27 -7.97 -5.05 0.51
CA GLN A 27 -6.85 -4.84 1.45
C GLN A 27 -5.60 -4.35 0.72
N TYR A 28 -5.22 -4.95 -0.41
CA TYR A 28 -4.15 -4.46 -1.27
C TYR A 28 -4.43 -3.04 -1.77
N GLY A 29 -5.68 -2.74 -2.14
CA GLY A 29 -6.07 -1.42 -2.62
C GLY A 29 -5.90 -0.34 -1.54
N ILE A 30 -6.40 -0.57 -0.33
CA ILE A 30 -6.32 0.40 0.76
C ILE A 30 -4.86 0.61 1.19
N THR A 31 -4.10 -0.46 1.38
CA THR A 31 -2.69 -0.38 1.80
C THR A 31 -1.84 0.34 0.75
N SER A 32 -1.95 -0.04 -0.52
CA SER A 32 -1.22 0.63 -1.61
C SER A 32 -1.61 2.10 -1.81
N LEU A 33 -2.88 2.46 -1.62
CA LEU A 33 -3.30 3.87 -1.66
C LEU A 33 -2.65 4.70 -0.55
N ILE A 34 -2.51 4.15 0.66
CA ILE A 34 -1.79 4.81 1.75
C ILE A 34 -0.31 5.01 1.38
N PHE A 35 0.35 3.99 0.83
CA PHE A 35 1.74 4.13 0.37
C PHE A 35 1.91 5.11 -0.79
N LEU A 36 0.95 5.17 -1.72
CA LEU A 36 0.94 6.18 -2.76
C LEU A 36 0.83 7.59 -2.18
N LEU A 37 0.00 7.81 -1.16
CA LEU A 37 -0.08 9.11 -0.48
C LEU A 37 1.23 9.48 0.23
N ILE A 38 1.91 8.51 0.85
CA ILE A 38 3.23 8.71 1.47
C ILE A 38 4.27 9.06 0.39
N GLY A 39 4.30 8.30 -0.71
CA GLY A 39 5.19 8.55 -1.84
C GLY A 39 4.93 9.93 -2.49
N PHE A 40 3.67 10.35 -2.61
CA PHE A 40 3.31 11.67 -3.12
C PHE A 40 3.75 12.78 -2.16
N SER A 41 3.63 12.56 -0.85
CA SER A 41 4.11 13.50 0.17
C SER A 41 5.64 13.66 0.09
N LEU A 42 6.38 12.56 -0.09
CA LEU A 42 7.84 12.60 -0.31
C LEU A 42 8.21 13.37 -1.58
N MET A 43 7.47 13.19 -2.67
CA MET A 43 7.66 13.96 -3.91
C MET A 43 7.48 15.47 -3.66
N MET A 44 6.46 15.86 -2.91
CA MET A 44 6.19 17.27 -2.59
C MET A 44 7.34 17.90 -1.79
N ILE A 45 7.92 17.16 -0.84
CA ILE A 45 9.09 17.60 -0.07
C ILE A 45 10.30 17.82 -0.99
N MET A 46 10.61 16.86 -1.87
CA MET A 46 11.72 17.01 -2.81
C MET A 46 11.50 18.15 -3.82
N ARG A 47 10.26 18.32 -4.29
CA ARG A 47 9.85 19.43 -5.17
C ARG A 47 10.05 20.78 -4.48
N TRP A 48 9.71 20.87 -3.20
CA TRP A 48 9.91 22.09 -2.41
C TRP A 48 11.40 22.43 -2.29
N GLN A 49 12.25 21.45 -1.98
CA GLN A 49 13.70 21.66 -1.88
C GLN A 49 14.31 22.14 -3.19
N LEU A 50 13.80 21.65 -4.34
CA LEU A 50 14.25 22.11 -5.65
C LEU A 50 13.82 23.55 -5.96
N ALA A 51 12.67 23.98 -5.45
CA ALA A 51 12.13 25.32 -5.65
C ALA A 51 12.78 26.36 -4.72
N TYR A 52 13.08 25.98 -3.48
CA TYR A 52 13.66 26.86 -2.45
C TYR A 52 14.78 26.17 -1.66
N PRO A 53 16.00 26.08 -2.24
CA PRO A 53 17.09 25.29 -1.68
C PRO A 53 17.63 25.79 -0.33
N GLU A 54 17.53 27.11 -0.09
CA GLU A 54 18.03 27.80 1.11
C GLU A 54 16.96 27.96 2.21
N SER A 55 15.76 27.40 2.02
CA SER A 55 14.64 27.56 2.96
C SER A 55 14.30 26.26 3.66
N ALA A 56 13.94 26.35 4.94
CA ALA A 56 13.45 25.20 5.69
C ALA A 56 12.19 24.62 5.05
N VAL A 57 12.10 23.29 4.96
CA VAL A 57 10.92 22.63 4.43
C VAL A 57 9.72 22.91 5.35
N PRO A 58 8.60 23.46 4.85
CA PRO A 58 7.40 23.66 5.63
C PRO A 58 6.91 22.32 6.21
N LEU A 59 6.44 22.32 7.46
CA LEU A 59 5.92 21.17 8.21
C LEU A 59 6.93 20.08 8.63
N VAL A 60 7.99 19.82 7.86
CA VAL A 60 8.89 18.67 8.10
C VAL A 60 10.34 19.09 8.36
N GLY A 61 10.68 20.37 8.18
CA GLY A 61 12.05 20.88 8.37
C GLY A 61 12.64 20.52 9.73
N SER A 62 11.86 20.59 10.82
CA SER A 62 12.32 20.25 12.17
C SER A 62 12.71 18.78 12.36
N ILE A 63 12.33 17.88 11.44
CA ILE A 63 12.66 16.45 11.47
C ILE A 63 14.00 16.17 10.76
N PHE A 64 14.42 17.05 9.84
CA PHE A 64 15.60 16.85 9.00
C PHE A 64 16.87 17.57 9.50
N GLY A 65 16.77 18.48 10.48
CA GLY A 65 17.91 19.14 11.13
C GLY A 65 17.54 20.42 11.89
N GLU A 66 18.47 21.00 12.66
CA GLU A 66 18.27 22.25 13.42
C GLU A 66 17.93 23.46 12.51
N ASP A 67 18.50 23.52 11.30
CA ASP A 67 18.27 24.60 10.33
C ASP A 67 17.07 24.34 9.40
N GLY A 68 16.45 23.16 9.48
CA GLY A 68 15.31 22.76 8.65
C GLY A 68 15.60 22.56 7.15
N MET A 69 16.87 22.70 6.74
CA MET A 69 17.34 22.52 5.37
C MET A 69 17.62 21.03 5.06
N LEU A 70 17.29 20.59 3.83
CA LEU A 70 17.62 19.24 3.39
C LEU A 70 19.05 19.17 2.83
N LEU A 71 19.94 18.48 3.56
CA LEU A 71 21.28 18.19 3.06
C LEU A 71 21.24 17.32 1.79
N PRO A 72 22.24 17.44 0.88
CA PRO A 72 22.29 16.65 -0.35
C PRO A 72 22.22 15.13 -0.15
N GLU A 73 22.78 14.62 0.94
CA GLU A 73 22.73 13.20 1.29
C GLU A 73 21.29 12.73 1.63
N ILE A 74 20.57 13.53 2.43
CA ILE A 74 19.17 13.26 2.78
C ILE A 74 18.30 13.36 1.53
N TYR A 75 18.53 14.33 0.66
CA TYR A 75 17.79 14.46 -0.61
C TYR A 75 17.92 13.21 -1.49
N ASN A 76 19.14 12.68 -1.64
CA ASN A 76 19.37 11.44 -2.41
C ASN A 76 18.70 10.22 -1.77
N SER A 77 18.75 10.12 -0.44
CA SER A 77 18.07 9.05 0.31
C SER A 77 16.54 9.13 0.16
N LEU A 78 15.95 10.34 0.28
CA LEU A 78 14.53 10.58 0.06
C LEU A 78 14.09 10.22 -1.36
N GLY A 79 14.92 10.52 -2.36
CA GLY A 79 14.65 10.15 -3.76
C GLY A 79 14.61 8.63 -3.96
N ALA A 80 15.57 7.91 -3.36
CA ALA A 80 15.59 6.45 -3.41
C ALA A 80 14.36 5.85 -2.70
N MET A 81 14.01 6.35 -1.50
CA MET A 81 12.83 5.90 -0.76
C MET A 81 11.52 6.21 -1.48
N HIS A 82 11.39 7.39 -2.09
CA HIS A 82 10.23 7.75 -2.91
C HIS A 82 10.04 6.75 -4.05
N GLY A 83 11.10 6.44 -4.79
CA GLY A 83 11.05 5.50 -5.90
C GLY A 83 10.65 4.08 -5.46
N THR A 84 11.24 3.57 -4.37
CA THR A 84 10.94 2.22 -3.88
C THR A 84 9.51 2.12 -3.35
N ILE A 85 9.05 3.11 -2.57
CA ILE A 85 7.68 3.15 -2.04
C ILE A 85 6.67 3.25 -3.17
N MET A 86 6.87 4.14 -4.14
CA MET A 86 5.92 4.34 -5.24
C MET A 86 5.77 3.10 -6.11
N ILE A 87 6.88 2.43 -6.47
CA ILE A 87 6.82 1.28 -7.39
C ILE A 87 6.45 0.00 -6.65
N PHE A 88 7.22 -0.39 -5.64
CA PHE A 88 7.10 -1.70 -5.01
C PHE A 88 6.00 -1.76 -3.95
N LEU A 89 5.70 -0.66 -3.28
CA LEU A 89 4.69 -0.62 -2.22
C LEU A 89 3.38 0.05 -2.65
N GLY A 90 3.40 0.89 -3.69
CA GLY A 90 2.23 1.58 -4.22
C GLY A 90 1.68 0.96 -5.50
N ILE A 91 2.31 1.27 -6.65
CA ILE A 91 1.78 0.99 -7.99
C ILE A 91 1.64 -0.50 -8.27
N VAL A 92 2.68 -1.31 -7.99
CA VAL A 92 2.64 -2.75 -8.29
C VAL A 92 1.59 -3.47 -7.43
N PRO A 93 1.52 -3.27 -6.10
CA PRO A 93 0.48 -3.87 -5.27
C PRO A 93 -0.93 -3.35 -5.60
N LEU A 94 -1.08 -2.09 -6.00
CA LEU A 94 -2.38 -1.58 -6.46
C LEU A 94 -2.81 -2.29 -7.76
N ALA A 95 -1.96 -2.31 -8.78
CA ALA A 95 -2.30 -2.86 -10.08
C ALA A 95 -2.47 -4.40 -10.03
N VAL A 96 -1.49 -5.11 -9.49
CA VAL A 96 -1.48 -6.58 -9.48
C VAL A 96 -2.25 -7.13 -8.28
N GLY A 97 -2.01 -6.56 -7.10
CA GLY A 97 -2.62 -7.01 -5.84
C GLY A 97 -4.08 -6.60 -5.69
N ALA A 98 -4.44 -5.34 -5.99
CA ALA A 98 -5.82 -4.88 -5.82
C ALA A 98 -6.67 -5.21 -7.05
N PHE A 99 -6.32 -4.64 -8.21
CA PHE A 99 -7.11 -4.83 -9.43
C PHE A 99 -7.05 -6.27 -9.93
N GLY A 100 -5.87 -6.90 -9.90
CA GLY A 100 -5.71 -8.30 -10.30
C GLY A 100 -6.58 -9.24 -9.48
N ASN A 101 -6.51 -9.17 -8.15
CA ASN A 101 -7.33 -10.04 -7.29
C ASN A 101 -8.82 -9.72 -7.35
N TYR A 102 -9.20 -8.45 -7.49
CA TYR A 102 -10.60 -8.07 -7.46
C TYR A 102 -11.31 -8.33 -8.79
N PHE A 103 -10.73 -7.88 -9.91
CA PHE A 103 -11.41 -7.88 -11.21
C PHE A 103 -11.14 -9.11 -12.07
N VAL A 104 -9.96 -9.73 -12.01
CA VAL A 104 -9.64 -10.84 -12.93
C VAL A 104 -10.62 -12.02 -12.76
N PRO A 105 -10.92 -12.51 -11.54
CA PRO A 105 -11.90 -13.58 -11.36
C PRO A 105 -13.31 -13.19 -11.84
N LEU A 106 -13.69 -11.93 -11.64
CA LEU A 106 -14.98 -11.39 -12.12
C LEU A 106 -15.06 -11.32 -13.65
N GLN A 107 -13.96 -10.97 -14.32
CA GLN A 107 -13.89 -10.87 -15.79
C GLN A 107 -13.96 -12.24 -16.47
N ILE A 108 -13.37 -13.27 -15.86
CA ILE A 108 -13.42 -14.65 -16.36
C ILE A 108 -14.67 -15.42 -15.89
N GLY A 109 -15.52 -14.81 -15.06
CA GLY A 109 -16.72 -15.45 -14.50
C GLY A 109 -16.43 -16.57 -13.49
N ALA A 110 -15.22 -16.62 -12.93
CA ALA A 110 -14.85 -17.61 -11.94
C ALA A 110 -15.42 -17.24 -10.55
N PRO A 111 -15.84 -18.23 -9.74
CA PRO A 111 -16.35 -17.97 -8.40
C PRO A 111 -15.26 -17.50 -7.42
N ASP A 112 -14.00 -17.92 -7.60
CA ASP A 112 -12.86 -17.54 -6.77
C ASP A 112 -11.51 -17.77 -7.52
N MET A 113 -10.40 -17.37 -6.91
CA MET A 113 -9.03 -17.63 -7.38
C MET A 113 -8.68 -19.14 -7.32
N ALA A 114 -7.81 -19.61 -8.21
CA ALA A 114 -7.38 -21.02 -8.25
C ALA A 114 -6.73 -21.52 -6.94
N PHE A 115 -6.03 -20.62 -6.22
CA PHE A 115 -5.39 -20.92 -4.94
C PHE A 115 -5.71 -19.84 -3.88
N PRO A 116 -6.89 -19.88 -3.24
CA PRO A 116 -7.34 -18.82 -2.33
C PRO A 116 -6.43 -18.63 -1.10
N LYS A 117 -5.91 -19.74 -0.54
CA LYS A 117 -5.01 -19.70 0.63
C LYS A 117 -3.64 -19.10 0.30
N LEU A 118 -3.11 -19.36 -0.90
CA LEU A 118 -1.83 -18.76 -1.34
C LEU A 118 -1.98 -17.26 -1.58
N ASN A 119 -3.15 -16.82 -2.08
CA ASN A 119 -3.43 -15.41 -2.27
C ASN A 119 -3.54 -14.65 -0.93
N ALA A 120 -4.15 -15.26 0.08
CA ALA A 120 -4.14 -14.70 1.43
C ALA A 120 -2.71 -14.59 1.96
N ALA A 121 -1.88 -15.63 1.78
CA ALA A 121 -0.48 -15.62 2.18
C ALA A 121 0.35 -14.56 1.44
N SER A 122 0.08 -14.27 0.15
CA SER A 122 0.79 -13.22 -0.57
C SER A 122 0.47 -11.82 -0.02
N TYR A 123 -0.78 -11.57 0.39
CA TYR A 123 -1.13 -10.32 1.06
C TYR A 123 -0.39 -10.18 2.39
N TRP A 124 -0.34 -11.23 3.19
CA TRP A 124 0.38 -11.21 4.46
C TRP A 124 1.88 -11.01 4.31
N SER A 125 2.52 -11.62 3.31
CA SER A 125 3.93 -11.38 2.99
C SER A 125 4.18 -9.94 2.57
N TYR A 126 3.29 -9.36 1.77
CA TYR A 126 3.37 -7.95 1.40
C TYR A 126 3.21 -7.03 2.61
N PHE A 127 2.22 -7.31 3.47
CA PHE A 127 1.99 -6.55 4.70
C PHE A 127 3.16 -6.68 5.70
N TRP A 128 3.82 -7.83 5.76
CA TRP A 128 5.04 -8.02 6.56
C TRP A 128 6.24 -7.26 6.02
N VAL A 129 6.41 -7.17 4.70
CA VAL A 129 7.48 -6.36 4.09
C VAL A 129 7.29 -4.87 4.38
N VAL A 130 6.05 -4.47 4.64
CA VAL A 130 5.65 -3.10 4.96
C VAL A 130 5.90 -2.73 6.44
N LEU A 131 5.87 -3.70 7.36
CA LEU A 131 6.04 -3.52 8.81
C LEU A 131 7.51 -3.61 9.24
#